data_AF-A0A914X112-F1
#
_entry.id   AF-A0A914X112-F1
#
_cell.length_a   1.000
_cell.length_b   1.000
_cell.length_c   1.000
_cell.angle_alpha   90.00
_cell.angle_beta   90.00
_cell.angle_gamma   90.00
#
_symmetry.space_group_name_H-M   'P 1'
#
loop_
_entity.id
_entity.type
_entity.pdbx_description
1 polymer ?
#
loop_
_entity_poly.entity_id
_entity_poly.type
_entity_poly.pdbx_seq_one_letter_code
_entity_poly.pdbx_strand_id
1 'polypeptide(L)'
;MVWTTLTSQWWLLLLACVIVSSTPIDNGLIGDPSIICGSDRMIVLFATRNPFRGNVYSKGHFAQSECKVPPGPTESTNVSITIPVEGDCGLRRRRTVNPSGIVLEATVVIMFHPL
;
A
#
# COMPACT_ATOMS: atom_id res chain seq x y z
N MET A 1 -43.36 -33.20 22.19
CA MET A 1 -43.10 -31.79 21.82
C MET A 1 -41.77 -31.25 22.37
N VAL A 2 -40.76 -32.09 22.65
CA VAL A 2 -39.46 -31.64 23.23
C VAL A 2 -38.29 -31.79 22.24
N TRP A 3 -38.46 -32.55 21.16
CA TRP A 3 -37.38 -32.84 20.18
C TRP A 3 -37.22 -31.77 19.08
N THR A 4 -38.22 -30.90 18.89
CA THR A 4 -38.20 -29.87 17.83
C THR A 4 -37.45 -28.60 18.23
N THR A 5 -37.19 -28.37 19.52
CA THR A 5 -36.40 -27.22 20.01
C THR A 5 -34.89 -27.50 19.99
N LEU A 6 -34.50 -28.77 20.15
CA LEU A 6 -33.10 -29.20 20.12
C LEU A 6 -32.45 -28.98 18.76
N THR A 7 -33.14 -29.21 17.64
CA THR A 7 -32.58 -28.98 16.30
C THR A 7 -32.41 -27.50 15.96
N SER A 8 -33.30 -26.63 16.45
CA SER A 8 -33.23 -25.17 16.27
C SER A 8 -32.01 -24.55 16.96
N GLN A 9 -31.55 -25.13 18.06
CA GLN A 9 -30.45 -24.59 18.86
C GLN A 9 -29.07 -24.83 18.20
N TRP A 10 -28.95 -25.91 17.41
CA TRP A 10 -27.75 -26.22 16.63
C TRP A 10 -27.62 -25.32 15.39
N TRP A 11 -28.75 -24.90 14.82
CA TRP A 11 -28.79 -23.96 13.69
C TRP A 11 -28.35 -22.55 14.11
N LEU A 12 -28.72 -22.11 15.32
CA LEU A 12 -28.25 -20.85 15.90
C LEU A 12 -26.73 -20.86 16.20
N LEU A 13 -26.19 -21.99 16.66
CA LEU A 13 -24.75 -22.17 16.87
C LEU A 13 -23.95 -22.20 15.55
N LEU A 14 -24.51 -22.79 14.49
CA LEU A 14 -23.91 -22.75 13.14
C LEU A 14 -23.95 -21.34 12.54
N LEU A 15 -25.05 -20.59 12.72
CA LEU A 15 -25.16 -19.19 12.26
C LEU A 15 -24.15 -18.28 12.98
N ALA A 16 -23.89 -18.53 14.26
CA ALA A 16 -22.93 -17.76 15.05
C ALA A 16 -21.45 -18.05 14.69
N CYS A 17 -21.14 -19.09 13.92
CA CYS A 17 -19.75 -19.40 13.52
C CYS A 17 -19.31 -18.68 12.23
N VAL A 18 -20.24 -18.06 11.50
CA VAL A 18 -19.95 -17.23 10.30
C VAL A 18 -19.57 -15.80 10.71
N ILE A 19 -18.88 -15.64 11.84
CA ILE A 19 -18.27 -14.36 12.20
C ILE A 19 -17.05 -14.22 11.30
N VAL A 20 -17.17 -13.41 10.26
CA VAL A 20 -16.06 -13.06 9.36
C VAL A 20 -14.94 -12.48 10.21
N SER A 21 -13.90 -13.27 10.48
CA SER A 21 -12.71 -12.82 11.19
C SER A 21 -11.86 -12.01 10.21
N SER A 22 -12.00 -10.69 10.24
CA SER A 22 -11.00 -9.83 9.60
C SER A 22 -9.70 -9.97 10.39
N THR A 23 -8.70 -10.66 9.86
CA THR A 23 -7.35 -10.61 10.42
C THR A 23 -6.85 -9.18 10.32
N PRO A 24 -6.58 -8.48 11.43
CA PRO A 24 -6.03 -7.14 11.35
C PRO A 24 -4.64 -7.21 10.68
N ILE A 25 -4.34 -6.25 9.82
CA ILE A 25 -3.01 -6.08 9.26
C ILE A 25 -2.10 -5.56 10.38
N ASP A 26 -1.28 -6.42 10.97
CA ASP A 26 -0.26 -6.03 11.96
C ASP A 26 1.05 -5.64 11.25
N ASN A 27 1.02 -4.55 10.49
CA ASN A 27 2.21 -3.97 9.90
C ASN A 27 2.02 -2.45 9.73
N GLY A 28 3.12 -1.73 9.54
CA GLY A 28 3.11 -0.28 9.39
C GLY A 28 4.48 0.26 9.06
N LEU A 29 4.53 1.53 8.69
CA LEU A 29 5.77 2.24 8.42
C LEU A 29 6.57 2.47 9.71
N ILE A 30 7.89 2.40 9.60
CA ILE A 30 8.82 2.82 10.65
C ILE A 30 9.32 4.22 10.28
N GLY A 31 8.86 5.23 11.03
CA GLY A 31 9.24 6.62 10.79
C GLY A 31 8.77 7.17 9.45
N ASP A 32 9.42 8.25 9.02
CA ASP A 32 9.12 8.91 7.75
C ASP A 32 9.93 8.30 6.59
N PRO A 33 9.35 8.21 5.39
CA PRO A 33 10.09 7.80 4.19
C PRO A 33 11.23 8.76 3.83
N SER A 34 12.32 8.20 3.34
CA SER A 34 13.43 8.97 2.76
C SER A 34 13.20 9.21 1.27
N ILE A 35 13.48 10.42 0.80
CA ILE A 35 13.29 10.81 -0.60
C ILE A 35 14.65 11.10 -1.24
N ILE A 36 14.93 10.47 -2.38
CA ILE A 36 16.10 10.75 -3.21
C ILE A 36 15.62 11.35 -4.53
N CYS A 37 15.99 12.60 -4.78
CA CYS A 37 15.68 13.30 -6.01
C CYS A 37 16.84 13.18 -7.00
N GLY A 38 16.63 12.47 -8.10
CA GLY A 38 17.49 12.47 -9.28
C GLY A 38 17.00 13.45 -10.34
N SER A 39 17.77 13.61 -11.41
CA SER A 39 17.38 14.42 -12.57
C SER A 39 16.26 13.78 -13.40
N ASP A 40 16.21 12.44 -13.45
CA ASP A 40 15.29 11.66 -14.27
C ASP A 40 14.25 10.85 -13.46
N ARG A 41 14.42 10.77 -12.13
CA ARG A 41 13.59 9.94 -11.25
C ARG A 41 13.53 10.48 -9.82
N MET A 42 12.42 10.22 -9.14
CA MET A 42 12.27 10.41 -7.71
C MET A 42 12.14 9.03 -7.05
N ILE A 43 13.01 8.72 -6.08
CA ILE A 43 12.99 7.44 -5.38
C ILE A 43 12.49 7.68 -3.95
N VAL A 44 11.48 6.91 -3.55
CA VAL A 44 10.95 6.91 -2.18
C VAL A 44 11.36 5.60 -1.52
N LEU A 45 12.04 5.71 -0.39
CA LEU A 45 12.55 4.62 0.42
C LEU A 45 11.79 4.60 1.74
N PHE A 46 11.25 3.44 2.13
CA PHE A 46 10.58 3.30 3.41
C PHE A 46 10.84 1.93 4.02
N ALA A 47 10.68 1.86 5.33
CA ALA A 47 10.81 0.64 6.12
C ALA A 47 9.48 0.28 6.76
N THR A 48 9.20 -1.01 6.90
CA THR A 48 8.03 -1.55 7.59
C THR A 48 8.43 -2.40 8.78
N ARG A 49 7.55 -2.50 9.79
CA ARG A 49 7.81 -3.28 11.01
C ARG A 49 8.03 -4.77 10.73
N ASN A 50 7.19 -5.32 9.86
CA ASN A 50 7.23 -6.70 9.41
C ASN A 50 7.49 -6.73 7.89
N PRO A 51 7.90 -7.87 7.30
CA PRO A 51 8.05 -7.99 5.86
C PRO A 51 6.83 -7.46 5.11
N PHE A 52 7.07 -6.58 4.13
CA PHE A 52 5.99 -5.89 3.44
C PHE A 52 5.29 -6.86 2.48
N ARG A 53 3.98 -7.07 2.63
CA ARG A 53 3.18 -7.84 1.66
C ARG A 53 2.03 -6.97 1.22
N GLY A 54 2.08 -6.48 -0.01
CA GLY A 54 1.09 -5.52 -0.48
C GLY A 54 1.50 -4.85 -1.78
N ASN A 55 0.87 -3.72 -2.06
CA ASN A 55 1.09 -2.95 -3.27
C ASN A 55 1.62 -1.54 -2.94
N VAL A 56 2.54 -1.06 -3.77
CA VAL A 56 3.07 0.30 -3.69
C VAL A 56 2.99 0.91 -5.07
N TYR A 57 2.36 2.07 -5.18
CA TYR A 57 2.11 2.69 -6.49
C TYR A 57 1.91 4.20 -6.37
N SER A 58 2.08 4.91 -7.48
CA SER A 58 1.70 6.33 -7.55
C SER A 58 0.18 6.50 -7.59
N LYS A 59 -0.35 7.45 -6.82
CA LYS A 59 -1.79 7.68 -6.65
C LYS A 59 -2.47 7.91 -8.01
N GLY A 60 -3.46 7.08 -8.34
CA GLY A 60 -4.20 7.15 -9.60
C GLY A 60 -3.59 6.34 -10.75
N HIS A 61 -2.40 5.77 -10.55
CA HIS A 61 -1.58 5.14 -11.60
C HIS A 61 -1.31 3.64 -11.31
N PHE A 62 -2.23 2.95 -10.63
CA PHE A 62 -2.07 1.54 -10.24
C PHE A 62 -2.01 0.57 -11.45
N ALA A 63 -2.69 0.91 -12.55
CA ALA A 63 -2.73 0.06 -13.74
C ALA A 63 -1.38 0.03 -14.50
N GLN A 64 -0.56 1.06 -14.34
CA GLN A 64 0.73 1.23 -15.01
C GLN A 64 1.83 0.50 -14.26
N SER A 65 2.49 -0.44 -14.94
CA SER A 65 3.55 -1.27 -14.35
C SER A 65 4.77 -0.48 -13.91
N GLU A 66 5.07 0.60 -14.61
CA GLU A 66 6.18 1.52 -14.38
C GLU A 66 5.95 2.46 -13.19
N CYS A 67 4.70 2.61 -12.75
CA CYS A 67 4.31 3.46 -11.62
C CYS A 67 4.04 2.67 -10.34
N LYS A 68 4.34 1.36 -10.32
CA LYS A 68 4.18 0.49 -9.17
C LYS A 68 5.42 -0.36 -8.93
N VAL A 69 5.58 -0.80 -7.68
CA VAL A 69 6.59 -1.80 -7.35
C VAL A 69 6.10 -3.14 -7.90
N PRO A 70 6.91 -3.83 -8.74
CA PRO A 70 6.53 -5.13 -9.26
C PRO A 70 6.41 -6.15 -8.12
N PRO A 71 5.48 -7.12 -8.23
CA PRO A 71 5.42 -8.21 -7.29
C PRO A 71 6.73 -8.99 -7.33
N GLY A 72 7.42 -9.04 -6.19
CA GLY A 72 8.68 -9.76 -6.01
C GLY A 72 8.73 -10.36 -4.61
N PRO A 73 9.76 -11.17 -4.28
CA PRO A 73 9.92 -11.75 -2.95
C PRO A 73 10.15 -10.62 -1.94
N THR A 74 9.06 -10.08 -1.43
CA THR A 74 9.00 -8.96 -0.50
C THR A 74 9.02 -9.52 0.92
N GLU A 75 10.00 -10.39 1.18
CA GLU A 75 10.40 -10.73 2.55
C GLU A 75 11.30 -9.63 3.16
N SER A 76 11.48 -8.52 2.43
CA SER A 76 12.17 -7.33 2.91
C SER A 76 11.24 -6.44 3.72
N THR A 77 11.78 -5.86 4.77
CA THR A 77 11.19 -4.74 5.50
C THR A 77 11.51 -3.40 4.84
N ASN A 78 12.55 -3.33 4.00
CA ASN A 78 12.93 -2.13 3.26
C ASN A 78 12.38 -2.22 1.83
N VAL A 79 11.60 -1.23 1.44
CA VAL A 79 10.94 -1.16 0.13
C VAL A 79 11.29 0.16 -0.53
N SER A 80 11.47 0.14 -1.85
CA SER A 80 11.70 1.32 -2.66
C SER A 80 10.72 1.37 -3.83
N ILE A 81 10.26 2.57 -4.16
CA ILE A 81 9.54 2.86 -5.39
C ILE A 81 10.27 3.95 -6.15
N THR A 82 10.39 3.76 -7.47
CA THR A 82 10.99 4.75 -8.37
C THR A 82 9.89 5.35 -9.22
N ILE A 83 9.73 6.67 -9.15
CA ILE A 83 8.80 7.43 -9.96
C ILE A 83 9.60 8.17 -11.04
N PRO A 84 9.46 7.80 -12.32
CA PRO A 84 10.15 8.49 -13.40
C PRO A 84 9.63 9.92 -13.53
N VAL A 85 10.55 10.86 -13.72
CA VAL A 85 10.20 12.28 -13.83
C VAL A 85 9.41 12.54 -15.10
N GLU A 86 9.79 11.89 -16.22
CA GLU A 86 9.16 12.01 -17.55
C GLU A 86 8.03 11.00 -17.81
N GLY A 87 7.70 10.14 -16.84
CA GLY A 87 6.63 9.16 -17.00
C GLY A 87 5.24 9.70 -16.68
N ASP A 88 4.21 8.99 -17.13
CA ASP A 88 2.81 9.27 -16.79
C ASP A 88 2.44 8.64 -15.44
N CYS A 89 3.18 8.99 -14.38
CA CYS A 89 2.94 8.50 -13.02
C CYS A 89 2.35 9.59 -12.10
N GLY A 90 1.81 10.67 -12.66
CA GLY A 90 1.19 11.74 -11.88
C GLY A 90 2.17 12.63 -11.11
N LEU A 91 3.46 12.61 -11.46
CA LEU A 91 4.46 13.53 -10.90
C LEU A 91 4.22 14.95 -11.41
N ARG A 92 3.90 15.88 -10.51
CA ARG A 92 3.68 17.28 -10.85
C ARG A 92 4.94 18.09 -10.68
N ARG A 93 5.32 18.83 -11.72
CA ARG A 93 6.47 19.75 -11.70
C ARG A 93 5.97 21.19 -11.59
N ARG A 94 6.44 21.93 -10.60
CA ARG A 94 6.15 23.36 -10.45
C ARG A 94 7.46 24.13 -10.45
N ARG A 95 7.51 25.21 -11.23
CA ARG A 95 8.63 26.16 -11.16
C ARG A 95 8.37 27.12 -10.00
N THR A 96 9.36 27.29 -9.15
CA THR A 96 9.31 28.22 -8.01
C THR A 96 10.26 29.38 -8.30
N VAL A 97 9.82 30.59 -7.98
CA VAL A 97 10.60 31.82 -8.18
C VAL A 97 11.38 32.23 -6.93
N ASN A 98 10.96 31.82 -5.74
CA ASN A 98 11.65 32.11 -4.49
C ASN A 98 11.47 30.98 -3.44
N PRO A 99 12.50 30.18 -3.12
CA PRO A 99 13.78 30.13 -3.81
C PRO A 99 13.61 29.68 -5.27
N SER A 100 14.48 30.17 -6.16
CA SER A 100 14.42 29.79 -7.57
C SER A 100 14.71 28.30 -7.73
N GLY A 101 13.80 27.54 -8.34
CA GLY A 101 13.99 26.10 -8.52
C GLY A 101 12.82 25.38 -9.15
N ILE A 102 12.89 24.06 -9.12
CA ILE A 102 11.81 23.16 -9.53
C ILE A 102 11.39 22.35 -8.31
N VAL A 103 10.09 22.33 -8.04
CA VAL A 103 9.47 21.50 -7.03
C VAL A 103 8.79 20.34 -7.74
N LEU A 104 9.11 19.12 -7.30
CA LEU A 104 8.46 17.90 -7.73
C LEU A 104 7.49 17.45 -6.64
N GLU A 105 6.23 17.26 -7.00
CA GLU A 105 5.17 16.80 -6.10
C GLU A 105 4.63 15.46 -6.61
N ALA A 106 4.61 14.45 -5.75
CA ALA A 106 3.97 13.17 -6.03
C ALA A 106 3.22 12.67 -4.80
N THR A 107 2.28 11.76 -4.99
CA THR A 107 1.61 11.05 -3.90
C THR A 107 1.77 9.57 -4.13
N VAL A 108 2.45 8.88 -3.21
CA VAL A 108 2.62 7.42 -3.24
C VAL A 108 1.62 6.79 -2.30
N VAL A 109 0.97 5.72 -2.74
CA VAL A 109 0.05 4.90 -1.93
C VAL A 109 0.78 3.62 -1.53
N ILE A 110 0.82 3.36 -0.23
CA ILE A 110 1.37 2.14 0.37
C ILE A 110 0.19 1.34 0.92
N MET A 111 -0.12 0.23 0.27
CA MET A 111 -1.28 -0.61 0.60
C MET A 111 -0.80 -1.95 1.13
N PHE A 112 -1.03 -2.22 2.41
CA PHE A 112 -0.63 -3.47 3.07
C PHE A 112 -1.54 -4.68 2.76
N HIS A 113 -2.48 -4.54 1.81
CA HIS A 113 -3.32 -5.63 1.35
C HIS A 113 -2.73 -6.22 0.05
N PRO A 114 -2.43 -7.53 0.01
CA PRO A 114 -2.21 -8.23 -1.25
C PRO A 114 -3.57 -8.40 -1.93
N LEU A 115 -3.78 -7.78 -3.09
CA LEU A 115 -4.98 -8.01 -3.91
C LEU A 115 -4.88 -9.35 -4.62
#